data_AF-A0A7X9HYU9-F1
#
_entry.id   AF-A0A7X9HYU9-F1
#
_cell.length_a   1.000
_cell.length_b   1.000
_cell.length_c   1.000
_cell.angle_alpha   90.00
_cell.angle_beta   90.00
_cell.angle_gamma   90.00
#
_symmetry.space_group_name_H-M   'P 1'
#
loop_
_entity.id
_entity.type
_entity.pdbx_description
1 polymer ?
#
loop_
_entity_poly.entity_id
_entity_poly.type
_entity_poly.pdbx_seq_one_letter_code
_entity_poly.pdbx_strand_id
1 'polypeptide(L)'
;EEIMKRMKFPQSEISRVKTLVKNHMFYYPHIKEEMTEEEKENVEMHEWTDAAVRRFIQRVGDENIEDLFKLRMADAQSNPSTAFKPEEITLLQNRISQIRMQDMALKVTDLKVTGDDIVELGVQKGPFVGLILKELLDLVVEDPLLNSKEKLLEKAKYIAKLP
;
A
#
# COMPACT_ATOMS: atom_id res chain seq x y z
N GLU A 1 2.41 -3.26 -21.17
CA GLU A 1 1.21 -4.12 -21.27
C GLU A 1 1.03 -4.69 -22.68
N GLU A 2 0.84 -3.86 -23.71
CA GLU A 2 0.59 -4.30 -25.10
C GLU A 2 1.66 -5.25 -25.66
N ILE A 3 2.93 -4.98 -25.40
CA ILE A 3 4.04 -5.86 -25.83
C ILE A 3 3.91 -7.26 -25.22
N MET A 4 3.61 -7.36 -23.93
CA MET A 4 3.49 -8.63 -23.23
C MET A 4 2.23 -9.40 -23.67
N LYS A 5 1.12 -8.71 -23.96
CA LYS A 5 -0.07 -9.34 -24.57
C LYS A 5 0.25 -9.95 -25.93
N ARG A 6 0.97 -9.21 -26.79
CA ARG A 6 1.42 -9.70 -28.10
C ARG A 6 2.34 -10.92 -27.98
N MET A 7 3.19 -10.95 -26.95
CA MET A 7 4.05 -12.09 -26.64
C MET A 7 3.34 -13.22 -25.87
N LYS A 8 2.03 -13.12 -25.66
CA LYS A 8 1.18 -14.14 -25.02
C LYS A 8 1.57 -14.49 -23.58
N PHE A 9 2.05 -13.52 -22.81
CA PHE A 9 2.28 -13.72 -21.38
C PHE A 9 0.96 -13.95 -20.62
N PRO A 10 0.97 -14.74 -19.52
CA PRO A 10 -0.18 -14.87 -18.64
C PRO A 10 -0.65 -13.52 -18.07
N GLN A 11 -1.96 -13.35 -17.90
CA GLN A 11 -2.53 -12.08 -17.38
C GLN A 11 -2.05 -11.74 -15.96
N SER A 12 -1.77 -12.76 -15.13
CA SER A 12 -1.17 -12.58 -13.81
C SER A 12 0.22 -11.94 -13.90
N GLU A 13 1.06 -12.41 -14.82
CA GLU A 13 2.41 -11.89 -15.02
C GLU A 13 2.39 -10.46 -15.59
N ILE A 14 1.49 -10.19 -16.54
CA ILE A 14 1.29 -8.83 -17.08
C ILE A 14 0.90 -7.86 -15.96
N SER A 15 -0.03 -8.28 -15.09
CA SER A 15 -0.48 -7.47 -13.95
C SER A 15 0.65 -7.22 -12.95
N ARG A 16 1.40 -8.27 -12.58
CA ARG A 16 2.56 -8.17 -11.69
C ARG A 16 3.61 -7.20 -12.24
N VAL A 17 4.05 -7.38 -13.48
CA VAL A 17 5.05 -6.49 -14.11
C VAL A 17 4.54 -5.05 -14.20
N LYS A 18 3.27 -4.85 -14.55
CA LYS A 18 2.66 -3.51 -14.57
C LYS A 18 2.69 -2.85 -13.19
N THR A 19 2.39 -3.60 -12.13
CA THR A 19 2.46 -3.10 -10.75
C THR A 19 3.88 -2.72 -10.36
N LEU A 20 4.87 -3.57 -10.65
CA LEU A 20 6.28 -3.29 -10.35
C LEU A 20 6.76 -2.03 -11.07
N VAL A 21 6.58 -1.97 -12.40
CA VAL A 21 7.01 -0.83 -13.22
C VAL A 21 6.28 0.46 -12.81
N LYS A 22 5.00 0.41 -12.47
CA LYS A 22 4.26 1.60 -12.05
C LYS A 22 4.77 2.18 -10.72
N ASN A 23 5.26 1.35 -9.81
CA ASN A 23 5.58 1.75 -8.44
C ASN A 23 7.08 1.80 -8.12
N HIS A 24 7.97 1.36 -9.02
CA HIS A 24 9.39 1.22 -8.70
C HIS A 24 10.10 2.54 -8.43
N MET A 25 9.63 3.68 -8.95
CA MET A 25 10.26 5.00 -8.72
C MET A 25 9.75 5.66 -7.43
N PHE A 26 9.88 4.97 -6.30
CA PHE A 26 9.55 5.55 -4.99
C PHE A 26 10.76 6.25 -4.36
N TYR A 27 10.46 7.14 -3.41
CA TYR A 27 11.44 7.81 -2.55
C TYR A 27 11.04 7.60 -1.09
N TYR A 28 12.02 7.20 -0.26
CA TYR A 28 11.82 7.04 1.17
C TYR A 28 12.70 8.05 1.94
N PRO A 29 12.10 9.11 2.51
CA PRO A 29 12.85 10.13 3.25
C PRO A 29 13.63 9.51 4.42
N HIS A 30 14.90 9.88 4.56
CA HIS A 30 15.75 9.43 5.66
C HIS A 30 16.86 10.44 5.94
N ILE A 31 17.23 10.56 7.21
CA ILE A 31 18.30 11.44 7.68
C ILE A 31 19.64 10.82 7.33
N LYS A 32 20.58 11.65 6.86
CA LYS A 32 21.98 11.30 6.62
C LYS A 32 22.86 12.14 7.53
N GLU A 33 24.01 11.59 7.94
CA GLU A 33 24.92 12.24 8.90
C GLU A 33 25.43 13.60 8.40
N GLU A 34 25.60 13.73 7.09
CA GLU A 34 26.15 14.93 6.43
C GLU A 34 25.11 16.03 6.18
N MET A 35 23.83 15.82 6.54
CA MET A 35 22.76 16.80 6.32
C MET A 35 22.85 17.95 7.33
N THR A 36 22.55 19.15 6.84
CA THR A 36 22.32 20.33 7.68
C THR A 36 21.07 20.15 8.54
N GLU A 37 20.94 20.96 9.60
CA GLU A 37 19.76 20.90 10.47
C GLU A 37 18.46 21.23 9.71
N GLU A 38 18.48 22.17 8.77
CA GLU A 38 17.33 22.50 7.91
C GLU A 38 16.91 21.31 7.03
N GLU A 39 17.88 20.58 6.48
CA GLU A 39 17.61 19.39 5.68
C GLU A 39 17.05 18.23 6.52
N LYS A 40 17.52 18.08 7.77
CA LYS A 40 16.99 17.09 8.72
C LYS A 40 15.55 17.41 9.09
N GLU A 41 15.25 18.66 9.44
CA GLU A 41 13.89 19.12 9.70
C GLU A 41 12.98 18.87 8.49
N ASN A 42 13.48 19.10 7.27
CA ASN A 42 12.72 18.80 6.07
C ASN A 42 12.39 17.30 5.93
N VAL A 43 13.35 16.41 6.19
CA VAL A 43 13.11 14.96 6.17
C VAL A 43 12.07 14.56 7.21
N GLU A 44 12.19 15.06 8.44
CA GLU A 44 11.25 14.75 9.52
C GLU A 44 9.82 15.20 9.17
N MET A 45 9.67 16.39 8.57
CA MET A 45 8.37 16.88 8.11
C MET A 45 7.73 16.03 7.01
N HIS A 46 8.54 15.28 6.25
CA HIS A 46 8.06 14.45 5.14
C HIS A 46 8.18 12.94 5.42
N GLU A 47 8.54 12.54 6.64
CA GLU A 47 8.67 11.14 7.02
C GLU A 47 7.36 10.39 6.74
N TRP A 48 7.49 9.16 6.27
CA TRP A 48 6.32 8.31 6.07
C TRP A 48 5.73 7.87 7.40
N THR A 49 4.47 8.21 7.62
CA THR A 49 3.67 7.63 8.70
C THR A 49 3.44 6.13 8.47
N ASP A 50 3.04 5.39 9.50
CA ASP A 50 2.68 3.97 9.36
C ASP A 50 1.55 3.77 8.35
N ALA A 51 0.59 4.69 8.30
CA ALA A 51 -0.46 4.69 7.28
C ALA A 51 0.12 4.86 5.87
N ALA A 52 1.11 5.73 5.68
CA ALA A 52 1.79 5.89 4.39
C ALA A 52 2.49 4.59 3.94
N VAL A 53 3.17 3.91 4.87
CA VAL A 53 3.79 2.60 4.59
C VAL A 53 2.73 1.53 4.29
N ARG A 54 1.63 1.46 5.04
CA ARG A 54 0.51 0.54 4.74
C ARG A 54 -0.09 0.78 3.36
N ARG A 55 -0.35 2.04 3.00
CA ARG A 55 -0.80 2.42 1.65
C ARG A 55 0.19 2.02 0.56
N PHE A 56 1.49 2.14 0.83
CA PHE A 56 2.51 1.67 -0.09
C PHE A 56 2.44 0.16 -0.30
N ILE A 57 2.36 -0.63 0.78
CA ILE A 57 2.23 -2.09 0.70
C ILE A 57 0.94 -2.48 -0.03
N GLN A 58 -0.20 -1.88 0.32
CA GLN A 58 -1.49 -2.12 -0.33
C GLN A 58 -1.44 -1.85 -1.84
N ARG A 59 -0.82 -0.73 -2.25
CA ARG A 59 -0.70 -0.33 -3.67
C ARG A 59 0.19 -1.26 -4.48
N VAL A 60 1.28 -1.75 -3.87
CA VAL A 60 2.26 -2.63 -4.51
C VAL A 60 1.79 -4.09 -4.47
N GLY A 61 1.03 -4.48 -3.44
CA GLY A 61 0.80 -5.87 -3.07
C GLY A 61 1.97 -6.42 -2.27
N ASP A 62 1.68 -6.98 -1.09
CA ASP A 62 2.69 -7.49 -0.16
C ASP A 62 3.63 -8.52 -0.82
N GLU A 63 3.06 -9.35 -1.70
CA GLU A 63 3.79 -10.35 -2.48
C GLU A 63 4.80 -9.78 -3.49
N ASN A 64 4.69 -8.50 -3.86
CA ASN A 64 5.54 -7.87 -4.88
C ASN A 64 6.65 -7.00 -4.29
N ILE A 65 6.66 -6.77 -2.97
CA ILE A 65 7.55 -5.80 -2.31
C ILE A 65 9.04 -6.14 -2.54
N GLU A 66 9.42 -7.41 -2.39
CA GLU A 66 10.82 -7.81 -2.57
C GLU A 66 11.30 -7.60 -4.01
N ASP A 67 10.46 -7.94 -5.00
CA ASP A 67 10.80 -7.74 -6.41
C ASP A 67 10.80 -6.26 -6.80
N LEU A 68 9.97 -5.45 -6.15
CA LEU A 68 9.99 -4.00 -6.32
C LEU A 68 11.32 -3.40 -5.84
N PHE A 69 11.83 -3.86 -4.70
CA PHE A 69 13.13 -3.41 -4.19
C PHE A 69 14.29 -3.83 -5.09
N LYS A 70 14.28 -5.08 -5.58
CA LYS A 70 15.27 -5.52 -6.59
C LYS A 70 15.22 -4.64 -7.84
N LEU A 71 14.02 -4.34 -8.34
CA LEU A 71 13.85 -3.48 -9.51
C LEU A 71 14.35 -2.05 -9.27
N ARG A 72 14.01 -1.44 -8.13
CA ARG A 72 14.51 -0.10 -7.75
C ARG A 72 16.04 -0.08 -7.69
N MET A 73 16.64 -1.10 -7.09
CA MET A 73 18.08 -1.18 -6.90
C MET A 73 18.81 -1.37 -8.24
N ALA A 74 18.28 -2.21 -9.13
CA ALA A 74 18.81 -2.39 -10.49
C ALA A 74 18.72 -1.10 -11.31
N ASP A 75 17.59 -0.38 -11.24
CA ASP A 75 17.40 0.91 -11.91
C ASP A 75 18.42 1.94 -11.41
N ALA A 76 18.57 2.08 -10.09
CA ALA A 76 19.53 3.00 -9.48
C ALA A 76 20.98 2.68 -9.88
N GLN A 77 21.37 1.40 -9.89
CA GLN A 77 22.72 0.98 -10.30
C GLN A 77 23.02 1.30 -11.76
N SER A 78 22.00 1.33 -12.62
CA SER A 78 22.16 1.68 -14.03
C SER A 78 22.30 3.18 -14.30
N ASN A 79 22.01 4.03 -13.31
CA ASN A 79 22.06 5.48 -13.42
C ASN A 79 23.11 6.10 -12.48
N PRO A 80 24.30 6.49 -12.99
CA PRO A 80 25.36 7.10 -12.18
C PRO A 80 24.97 8.40 -11.47
N SER A 81 23.92 9.08 -11.92
CA SER A 81 23.43 10.34 -11.35
C SER A 81 22.22 10.17 -10.44
N THR A 82 21.90 8.94 -10.05
CA THR A 82 20.76 8.70 -9.17
C THR A 82 20.98 9.33 -7.79
N ALA A 83 19.95 10.01 -7.28
CA ALA A 83 19.90 10.45 -5.89
C ALA A 83 19.55 9.30 -4.93
N PHE A 84 19.06 8.17 -5.47
CA PHE A 84 18.65 7.01 -4.71
C PHE A 84 19.83 6.34 -4.02
N LYS A 85 19.62 5.96 -2.76
CA LYS A 85 20.63 5.31 -1.93
C LYS A 85 20.12 3.94 -1.46
N PRO A 86 20.91 2.85 -1.56
CA PRO A 86 20.47 1.51 -1.12
C PRO A 86 19.96 1.47 0.33
N GLU A 87 20.45 2.38 1.18
CA GLU A 87 20.01 2.58 2.55
C GLU A 87 18.50 2.87 2.65
N GLU A 88 17.90 3.51 1.66
CA GLU A 88 16.43 3.75 1.58
C GLU A 88 15.64 2.43 1.62
N ILE A 89 16.10 1.43 0.87
CA ILE A 89 15.46 0.10 0.85
C ILE A 89 15.61 -0.56 2.22
N THR A 90 16.81 -0.53 2.81
CA THR A 90 17.05 -1.16 4.12
C THR A 90 16.15 -0.56 5.20
N LEU A 91 16.04 0.77 5.25
CA LEU A 91 15.19 1.48 6.22
C LEU A 91 13.70 1.15 6.00
N LEU A 92 13.24 1.20 4.74
CA LEU A 92 11.85 0.88 4.42
C LEU A 92 11.53 -0.61 4.68
N GLN A 93 12.44 -1.54 4.38
CA GLN A 93 12.30 -2.96 4.70
C GLN A 93 12.12 -3.19 6.20
N ASN A 94 12.93 -2.52 7.02
CA ASN A 94 12.79 -2.58 8.47
C ASN A 94 11.43 -2.03 8.92
N ARG A 95 10.98 -0.89 8.38
CA ARG A 95 9.68 -0.31 8.73
C ARG A 95 8.52 -1.22 8.31
N ILE A 96 8.53 -1.76 7.10
CA ILE A 96 7.55 -2.74 6.63
C ILE A 96 7.51 -3.95 7.56
N SER A 97 8.68 -4.47 7.98
CA SER A 97 8.75 -5.62 8.88
C SER A 97 8.11 -5.33 10.25
N GLN A 98 8.36 -4.14 10.82
CA GLN A 98 7.73 -3.73 12.07
C GLN A 98 6.21 -3.63 11.94
N ILE A 99 5.71 -3.04 10.86
CA ILE A 99 4.27 -2.90 10.66
C ILE A 99 3.63 -4.28 10.40
N ARG A 100 4.32 -5.21 9.73
CA ARG A 100 3.82 -6.59 9.53
C ARG A 100 3.61 -7.34 10.85
N MET A 101 4.37 -7.02 11.89
CA MET A 101 4.21 -7.62 13.22
C MET A 101 2.96 -7.11 13.97
N GLN A 102 2.34 -6.00 13.52
CA GLN A 102 1.25 -5.35 14.24
C GLN A 102 -0.17 -5.83 13.85
N ASP A 103 -0.29 -6.92 13.07
CA ASP A 103 -1.54 -7.42 12.47
C ASP A 103 -2.26 -6.36 11.60
N MET A 104 -2.01 -6.39 10.29
CA MET A 104 -2.53 -5.42 9.34
C MET A 104 -3.64 -6.01 8.48
N ALA A 105 -4.72 -5.25 8.28
CA ALA A 105 -5.58 -5.46 7.12
C ALA A 105 -5.05 -4.63 5.93
N LEU A 106 -4.61 -5.32 4.89
CA LEU A 106 -4.10 -4.71 3.65
C LEU A 106 -4.94 -5.09 2.44
N LYS A 107 -5.79 -6.10 2.58
CA LYS A 107 -6.72 -6.59 1.55
C LYS A 107 -8.13 -6.61 2.15
N VAL A 108 -9.13 -6.54 1.28
CA VAL A 108 -10.55 -6.59 1.70
C VAL A 108 -10.85 -7.87 2.47
N THR A 109 -10.15 -8.96 2.14
CA THR A 109 -10.24 -10.26 2.82
C THR A 109 -9.75 -10.24 4.27
N ASP A 110 -9.01 -9.21 4.66
CA ASP A 110 -8.43 -9.07 6.01
C ASP A 110 -9.36 -8.27 6.94
N LEU A 111 -10.42 -7.68 6.39
CA LEU A 111 -11.44 -6.98 7.16
C LEU A 111 -12.19 -7.95 8.07
N LYS A 112 -12.54 -7.52 9.29
CA LYS A 112 -13.40 -8.28 10.21
C LYS A 112 -14.90 -8.26 9.84
N VAL A 113 -15.21 -7.87 8.61
CA VAL A 113 -16.55 -7.93 8.00
C VAL A 113 -16.44 -8.49 6.59
N THR A 114 -17.50 -9.13 6.15
CA THR A 114 -17.65 -9.74 4.83
C THR A 114 -18.70 -8.99 4.01
N GLY A 115 -18.79 -9.29 2.72
CA GLY A 115 -19.85 -8.74 1.88
C GLY A 115 -21.25 -9.13 2.35
N ASP A 116 -21.41 -10.32 2.93
CA ASP A 116 -22.70 -10.77 3.46
C ASP A 116 -23.11 -9.93 4.68
N ASP A 117 -22.17 -9.57 5.56
CA ASP A 117 -22.44 -8.66 6.68
C ASP A 117 -22.93 -7.28 6.19
N ILE A 118 -22.39 -6.79 5.06
CA ILE A 118 -22.84 -5.52 4.45
C ILE A 118 -24.25 -5.67 3.86
N VAL A 119 -24.57 -6.81 3.25
CA VAL A 119 -25.91 -7.08 2.71
C VAL A 119 -26.95 -7.16 3.83
N GLU A 120 -26.60 -7.75 4.98
CA GLU A 120 -27.47 -7.80 6.17
C GLU A 120 -27.82 -6.41 6.73
N LEU A 121 -27.03 -5.38 6.42
CA LEU A 121 -27.36 -3.98 6.75
C LEU A 121 -28.46 -3.37 5.87
N GLY A 122 -28.98 -4.13 4.90
CA GLY A 122 -29.98 -3.67 3.93
C GLY A 122 -29.38 -3.11 2.64
N VAL A 123 -28.07 -3.25 2.43
CA VAL A 123 -27.43 -2.85 1.18
C VAL A 123 -27.73 -3.89 0.10
N GLN A 124 -28.21 -3.44 -1.07
CA GLN A 124 -28.48 -4.35 -2.17
C GLN A 124 -27.19 -5.03 -2.64
N LYS A 125 -27.24 -6.36 -2.76
CA LYS A 125 -26.14 -7.16 -3.28
C LYS A 125 -25.75 -6.68 -4.68
N GLY A 126 -24.47 -6.36 -4.86
CA GLY A 126 -23.95 -5.85 -6.13
C GLY A 126 -22.62 -5.11 -5.98
N PRO A 127 -22.18 -4.38 -7.02
CA PRO A 127 -20.90 -3.66 -7.03
C PRO A 127 -20.73 -2.68 -5.86
N PHE A 128 -21.84 -2.11 -5.39
CA PHE A 128 -21.83 -1.15 -4.28
C PHE A 128 -21.33 -1.76 -2.96
N VAL A 129 -21.59 -3.04 -2.70
CA VAL A 129 -21.02 -3.75 -1.54
C VAL A 129 -19.49 -3.78 -1.61
N GLY A 130 -18.94 -4.06 -2.79
CA GLY A 130 -17.49 -4.06 -3.01
C GLY A 130 -16.88 -2.66 -2.84
N LEU A 131 -17.59 -1.61 -3.23
CA LEU A 131 -17.17 -0.23 -2.99
C LEU A 131 -17.12 0.07 -1.49
N ILE A 132 -18.17 -0.26 -0.73
CA ILE A 132 -18.18 -0.08 0.73
C ILE A 132 -17.00 -0.82 1.38
N LEU A 133 -16.79 -2.09 1.04
CA LEU A 133 -15.67 -2.86 1.59
C LEU A 133 -14.31 -2.23 1.27
N LYS A 134 -14.17 -1.63 0.09
CA LYS A 134 -12.94 -0.92 -0.29
C LYS A 134 -12.75 0.35 0.55
N GLU A 135 -13.79 1.16 0.72
CA GLU A 135 -13.74 2.36 1.57
C GLU A 135 -13.44 2.00 3.03
N LEU A 136 -14.00 0.90 3.54
CA LEU A 136 -13.68 0.39 4.87
C LEU A 136 -12.22 -0.03 4.99
N LEU A 137 -11.68 -0.69 3.97
CA LEU A 137 -10.25 -1.03 3.94
C LEU A 137 -9.38 0.21 3.97
N ASP A 138 -9.73 1.24 3.20
CA ASP A 138 -8.98 2.49 3.16
C ASP A 138 -8.98 3.16 4.56
N LEU A 139 -10.11 3.15 5.28
CA LEU A 139 -10.17 3.62 6.67
C LEU A 139 -9.28 2.80 7.62
N VAL A 140 -9.26 1.47 7.48
CA VAL A 140 -8.45 0.58 8.33
C VAL A 140 -6.95 0.73 8.02
N VAL A 141 -6.60 1.00 6.77
CA VAL A 141 -5.22 1.30 6.37
C VAL A 141 -4.73 2.60 7.04
N GLU A 142 -5.60 3.60 7.21
CA GLU A 142 -5.28 4.77 8.03
C GLU A 142 -5.17 4.42 9.51
N ASP A 143 -6.20 3.77 10.08
CA ASP A 143 -6.27 3.39 11.49
C ASP A 143 -6.62 1.89 11.67
N PRO A 144 -5.62 1.03 11.94
CA PRO A 144 -5.83 -0.41 12.13
C PRO A 144 -6.78 -0.76 13.28
N LEU A 145 -6.93 0.14 14.27
CA LEU A 145 -7.83 -0.08 15.42
C LEU A 145 -9.30 -0.04 15.01
N LEU A 146 -9.62 0.39 13.79
CA LEU A 146 -10.96 0.32 13.23
C LEU A 146 -11.34 -1.08 12.76
N ASN A 147 -10.40 -2.02 12.63
CA ASN A 147 -10.67 -3.37 12.12
C ASN A 147 -11.34 -4.28 13.16
N SER A 148 -12.48 -3.85 13.70
CA SER A 148 -13.39 -4.68 14.50
C SER A 148 -14.74 -4.74 13.80
N LYS A 149 -15.46 -5.86 13.97
CA LYS A 149 -16.75 -6.08 13.29
C LYS A 149 -17.73 -4.94 13.59
N GLU A 150 -17.81 -4.52 14.85
CA GLU A 150 -18.73 -3.50 15.34
C GLU A 150 -18.44 -2.13 14.70
N LYS A 151 -17.17 -1.69 14.75
CA LYS A 151 -16.74 -0.40 14.20
C LYS A 151 -16.92 -0.36 12.68
N LEU A 152 -16.57 -1.43 11.98
CA LEU A 152 -16.70 -1.50 10.53
C LEU A 152 -18.16 -1.48 10.09
N LEU A 153 -19.07 -2.18 10.79
CA LEU A 153 -20.50 -2.14 10.47
C LEU A 153 -21.10 -0.76 10.74
N GLU A 154 -20.66 -0.05 11.77
CA GLU A 154 -21.06 1.34 12.01
C GLU A 154 -20.64 2.25 10.85
N LYS A 155 -19.37 2.17 10.41
CA LYS A 155 -18.87 2.93 9.26
C LYS A 155 -19.58 2.55 7.97
N ALA A 156 -19.85 1.26 7.75
CA ALA A 156 -20.58 0.77 6.59
C ALA A 156 -21.99 1.38 6.49
N LYS A 157 -22.73 1.42 7.62
CA LYS A 157 -24.05 2.07 7.69
C LYS A 157 -23.99 3.55 7.33
N TYR A 158 -22.93 4.24 7.74
CA TYR A 158 -22.74 5.65 7.40
C TYR A 158 -22.48 5.82 5.90
N ILE A 159 -21.55 5.05 5.33
CA ILE A 159 -21.20 5.10 3.89
C ILE A 159 -22.41 4.76 3.02
N ALA A 160 -23.19 3.73 3.39
CA ALA A 160 -24.37 3.31 2.64
C ALA A 160 -25.49 4.37 2.59
N LYS A 161 -25.46 5.38 3.47
CA LYS A 161 -26.42 6.49 3.52
C LYS A 161 -25.93 7.75 2.81
N LEU A 162 -24.68 7.78 2.36
CA LEU A 162 -24.17 8.91 1.60
C LEU A 162 -24.82 8.92 0.20
N PRO A 163 -25.22 10.10 -0.31
CA PRO A 163 -25.90 10.24 -1.60
C PRO A 163 -25.02 9.89 -2.79
#